data_AF-A0A940BX14-F1
#
_entry.id   AF-A0A940BX14-F1
#
_cell.length_a   1.000
_cell.length_b   1.000
_cell.length_c   1.000
_cell.angle_alpha   90.00
_cell.angle_beta   90.00
_cell.angle_gamma   90.00
#
_symmetry.space_group_name_H-M   'P 1'
#
loop_
_entity.id
_entity.type
_entity.pdbx_description
1 polymer ?
#
loop_
_entity_poly.entity_id
_entity_poly.type
_entity_poly.pdbx_seq_one_letter_code
_entity_poly.pdbx_strand_id
1 'polypeptide(L)'
;MSMVKMTLNELAADLTADELSELENAERKYPVFDEDSPAMTAEQLAQFRRMNRENSDEPVVSIRISPATLQKAKKYGTGYIDLLSRLLDAAIDNEDLVRRCI
;
A
#
# COMPACT_ATOMS: atom_id res chain seq x y z
N MET A 1 -9.23 -26.48 17.73
CA MET A 1 -7.86 -25.99 17.44
C MET A 1 -7.88 -24.48 17.60
N SER A 2 -7.22 -23.94 18.63
CA SER A 2 -7.24 -22.50 18.93
C SER A 2 -6.26 -21.77 18.02
N MET A 3 -6.71 -20.73 17.32
CA MET A 3 -5.88 -19.91 16.44
C MET A 3 -5.17 -18.84 17.27
N VAL A 4 -3.85 -18.98 17.44
CA VAL A 4 -3.02 -17.99 18.12
C VAL A 4 -2.79 -16.83 17.17
N LYS A 5 -3.30 -15.64 17.53
CA LYS A 5 -2.97 -14.39 16.84
C LYS A 5 -1.69 -13.84 17.45
N MET A 6 -0.58 -13.89 16.71
CA MET A 6 0.66 -13.20 17.07
C MET A 6 0.81 -11.95 16.23
N THR A 7 1.27 -10.87 16.84
CA THR A 7 1.60 -9.61 16.19
C THR A 7 3.11 -9.56 15.87
N LEU A 8 3.50 -8.92 14.76
CA LEU A 8 4.89 -8.93 14.27
C LEU A 8 5.92 -8.39 15.28
N ASN A 9 5.47 -7.62 16.27
CA ASN A 9 6.32 -7.06 17.33
C ASN A 9 6.56 -8.03 18.51
N GLU A 10 5.77 -9.09 18.63
CA GLU A 10 5.96 -10.14 19.65
C GLU A 10 7.01 -11.19 19.20
N LEU A 11 7.48 -11.09 17.95
CA LEU A 11 8.54 -11.89 17.33
C LEU A 11 9.94 -11.29 17.55
N ALA A 12 10.10 -10.37 18.51
CA ALA A 12 11.40 -9.82 18.90
C ALA A 12 12.26 -10.89 19.61
N ALA A 13 12.63 -11.93 18.88
CA ALA A 13 13.78 -12.74 19.18
C ALA A 13 14.99 -11.91 18.76
N ASP A 14 15.87 -11.60 19.71
CA ASP A 14 17.19 -11.07 19.38
C ASP A 14 17.86 -12.10 18.45
N LEU A 15 18.18 -11.68 17.22
CA LEU A 15 18.86 -12.53 16.24
C LEU A 15 20.11 -13.13 16.87
N THR A 16 20.26 -14.45 16.75
CA THR A 16 21.48 -15.12 17.17
C THR A 16 22.66 -14.64 16.31
N ALA A 17 23.88 -14.76 16.84
CA ALA A 17 25.08 -14.32 16.13
C ALA A 17 25.24 -15.00 14.75
N ASP A 18 24.76 -16.26 14.63
CA ASP A 18 24.78 -17.02 13.39
C ASP A 18 23.76 -16.46 12.37
N GLU A 19 22.53 -16.16 12.81
CA GLU A 19 21.51 -15.54 11.95
C GLU A 19 21.93 -14.14 11.46
N LEU A 20 22.60 -13.35 12.33
CA LEU A 20 23.14 -12.05 11.93
C LEU A 20 24.24 -12.20 10.87
N SER A 21 25.13 -13.18 11.03
CA SER A 21 26.18 -13.49 10.04
C SER A 21 25.57 -13.95 8.71
N GLU A 22 24.49 -14.73 8.73
CA GLU A 22 23.78 -15.12 7.50
C GLU A 22 23.17 -13.92 6.77
N LEU A 23 22.59 -12.96 7.50
CA LEU A 23 22.06 -11.72 6.92
C LEU A 23 23.17 -10.86 6.30
N GLU A 24 24.30 -10.68 6.99
CA GLU A 24 25.46 -9.94 6.45
C GLU A 24 26.03 -10.61 5.20
N ASN A 25 26.05 -11.94 5.15
CA ASN A 25 26.50 -12.69 3.99
C ASN A 25 25.48 -12.62 2.84
N ALA A 26 24.19 -12.58 3.13
CA ALA A 26 23.14 -12.42 2.12
C ALA A 26 23.16 -11.04 1.48
N GLU A 27 23.39 -9.98 2.27
CA GLU A 27 23.51 -8.60 1.77
C GLU A 27 24.64 -8.46 0.73
N ARG A 28 25.73 -9.23 0.90
CA ARG A 28 26.89 -9.22 0.00
C ARG A 28 26.70 -10.03 -1.30
N LYS A 29 25.62 -10.81 -1.43
CA LYS A 29 25.38 -11.64 -2.61
C LYS A 29 24.58 -10.87 -3.65
N TYR A 30 25.06 -10.90 -4.89
CA TYR A 30 24.31 -10.40 -6.04
C TYR A 30 23.29 -11.44 -6.52
N PRO A 31 22.12 -11.01 -7.02
CA PRO A 31 21.15 -11.92 -7.62
C PRO A 31 21.77 -12.58 -8.84
N VAL A 32 21.85 -13.91 -8.82
CA VAL A 32 22.27 -14.74 -9.94
C VAL A 32 21.01 -15.23 -10.63
N PHE A 33 20.94 -15.02 -11.94
CA PHE A 33 19.84 -15.53 -12.76
C PHE A 33 20.18 -16.95 -13.20
N ASP A 34 19.24 -17.87 -13.04
CA ASP A 34 19.36 -19.27 -13.47
C ASP A 34 18.33 -19.59 -14.57
N GLU A 35 18.26 -20.85 -15.02
CA GLU A 35 17.30 -21.26 -16.05
C GLU A 35 15.84 -21.14 -15.59
N ASP A 36 15.58 -21.30 -14.28
CA ASP A 36 14.23 -21.22 -13.71
C ASP A 36 13.82 -19.77 -13.38
N SER A 37 14.79 -18.86 -13.24
CA SER A 37 14.64 -17.44 -12.91
C SER A 37 15.53 -16.56 -13.80
N PRO A 38 15.19 -16.45 -15.10
CA PRO A 38 15.96 -15.65 -16.05
C PRO A 38 15.83 -14.15 -15.78
N ALA A 39 16.85 -13.39 -16.20
CA ALA A 39 16.80 -11.93 -16.12
C ALA A 39 15.66 -11.36 -16.96
N MET A 40 14.83 -10.52 -16.35
CA MET A 40 13.70 -9.91 -17.03
C MET A 40 14.20 -8.93 -18.09
N THR A 41 13.76 -9.13 -19.33
CA THR A 41 14.19 -8.29 -20.47
C THR A 41 13.49 -6.92 -20.45
N ALA A 42 14.08 -5.92 -21.11
CA ALA A 42 13.51 -4.58 -21.18
C ALA A 42 12.08 -4.55 -21.78
N GLU A 43 11.78 -5.48 -22.69
CA GLU A 43 10.45 -5.62 -23.31
C GLU A 43 9.41 -6.15 -22.31
N GLN A 44 9.76 -7.15 -21.51
CA GLN A 44 8.89 -7.67 -20.44
C GLN A 44 8.63 -6.60 -19.37
N LEU A 45 9.65 -5.78 -19.05
CA LEU A 45 9.50 -4.64 -18.15
C LEU A 45 8.55 -3.57 -18.70
N ALA A 46 8.60 -3.32 -20.01
CA ALA A 46 7.67 -2.41 -20.67
C ALA A 46 6.23 -2.95 -20.66
N GLN A 47 6.04 -4.26 -20.86
CA GLN A 47 4.72 -4.89 -20.79
C GLN A 47 4.12 -4.81 -19.38
N PHE A 48 4.91 -5.06 -18.34
CA PHE A 48 4.46 -4.94 -16.95
C PHE A 48 4.01 -3.51 -16.62
N ARG A 49 4.74 -2.50 -17.10
CA ARG A 49 4.37 -1.09 -16.95
C ARG A 49 3.08 -0.71 -17.70
N ARG A 50 2.82 -1.32 -18.86
CA ARG A 50 1.58 -1.11 -19.62
C ARG A 50 0.37 -1.69 -18.89
N MET A 51 0.49 -2.91 -18.38
CA MET A 51 -0.56 -3.57 -17.59
C MET A 51 -1.00 -2.73 -16.38
N ASN A 52 -0.06 -2.08 -15.69
CA ASN A 52 -0.37 -1.21 -14.54
C ASN A 52 -1.05 0.11 -14.93
N ARG A 53 -0.87 0.59 -16.16
CA ARG A 53 -1.54 1.82 -16.65
C ARG A 53 -2.97 1.57 -17.12
N GLU A 54 -3.23 0.42 -17.75
CA GLU A 54 -4.56 0.08 -18.26
C GLU A 54 -5.58 -0.24 -17.16
N ASN A 55 -5.13 -0.43 -15.90
CA ASN A 55 -6.01 -0.71 -14.76
C ASN A 55 -6.18 0.49 -13.81
N SER A 56 -5.66 1.68 -14.14
CA SER A 56 -5.81 2.88 -13.30
C SER A 56 -6.75 3.89 -13.95
N ASP A 57 -8.01 3.51 -14.19
CA ASP A 57 -9.03 4.44 -14.68
C ASP A 57 -9.40 5.50 -13.62
N GLU A 58 -9.12 5.23 -12.35
CA GLU A 58 -9.40 6.16 -11.25
C GLU A 58 -8.13 6.91 -10.80
N PRO A 59 -8.11 8.26 -10.87
CA PRO A 59 -6.99 9.04 -10.37
C PRO A 59 -6.90 8.90 -8.84
N VAL A 60 -5.86 8.21 -8.37
CA VAL A 60 -5.61 8.04 -6.92
C VAL A 60 -5.04 9.34 -6.35
N VAL A 61 -5.78 9.99 -5.46
CA VAL A 61 -5.34 11.19 -4.73
C VAL A 61 -5.18 10.86 -3.24
N SER A 62 -4.02 11.26 -2.68
CA SER A 62 -3.77 11.16 -1.23
C SER A 62 -4.14 12.48 -0.54
N ILE A 63 -5.18 12.47 0.28
CA ILE A 63 -5.68 13.65 1.01
C ILE A 63 -5.42 13.51 2.51
N ARG A 64 -4.92 14.58 3.15
CA ARG A 64 -4.80 14.63 4.61
C ARG A 64 -6.11 15.13 5.22
N ILE A 65 -6.68 14.34 6.13
CA ILE A 65 -7.89 14.69 6.89
C ILE A 65 -7.61 14.66 8.39
N SER A 66 -8.40 15.41 9.16
CA SER A 66 -8.28 15.40 10.62
C SER A 66 -8.64 14.02 11.22
N PRO A 67 -8.04 13.61 12.35
CA PRO A 67 -8.38 12.36 13.02
C PRO A 67 -9.87 12.27 13.39
N ALA A 68 -10.49 13.41 13.77
CA ALA A 68 -11.90 13.47 14.10
C ALA A 68 -12.79 13.20 12.88
N THR A 69 -12.41 13.69 11.70
CA THR A 69 -13.11 13.42 10.43
C THR A 69 -13.02 11.93 10.08
N LEU A 70 -11.83 11.33 10.21
CA LEU A 70 -11.64 9.91 9.95
C LEU A 70 -12.48 9.03 10.89
N GLN A 71 -12.55 9.37 12.19
CA GLN A 71 -13.40 8.64 13.12
C GLN A 71 -14.89 8.74 12.76
N LYS A 72 -15.36 9.91 12.31
CA LYS A 72 -16.74 10.05 11.83
C LYS A 72 -16.99 9.17 10.61
N ALA A 73 -16.08 9.16 9.64
CA ALA A 73 -16.19 8.33 8.43
C ALA A 73 -16.25 6.83 8.78
N LYS A 74 -15.38 6.35 9.68
CA LYS A 74 -15.35 4.94 10.10
C LYS A 74 -16.65 4.45 10.76
N LYS A 75 -17.46 5.35 11.34
CA LYS A 75 -18.79 4.99 11.90
C LYS A 75 -19.79 4.53 10.84
N TYR A 76 -19.57 4.88 9.58
CA TYR A 76 -20.41 4.45 8.45
C TYR A 76 -20.07 3.03 7.94
N GLY A 77 -19.13 2.33 8.59
CA GLY A 77 -18.80 0.93 8.29
C GLY A 77 -17.56 0.75 7.43
N THR A 78 -17.39 -0.45 6.87
CA THR A 78 -16.18 -0.86 6.11
C THR A 78 -16.04 -0.13 4.77
N GLY A 79 -17.15 0.33 4.17
CA GLY A 79 -17.18 1.10 2.92
C GLY A 79 -16.98 2.62 3.10
N TYR A 80 -16.39 3.06 4.21
CA TYR A 80 -16.23 4.49 4.49
C TYR A 80 -15.28 5.18 3.50
N ILE A 81 -14.37 4.45 2.86
CA ILE A 81 -13.46 5.00 1.85
C ILE A 81 -14.25 5.37 0.58
N ASP A 82 -15.09 4.45 0.09
CA ASP A 82 -15.97 4.70 -1.07
C ASP A 82 -17.02 5.78 -0.78
N LEU A 83 -17.48 5.87 0.48
CA LEU A 83 -18.32 6.97 0.94
C LEU A 83 -17.57 8.31 0.85
N LEU A 84 -16.32 8.37 1.34
CA LEU A 84 -15.51 9.59 1.31
C LEU A 84 -15.21 10.03 -0.12
N SER A 85 -14.94 9.08 -1.03
CA SER A 85 -14.73 9.38 -2.45
C SER A 85 -15.95 10.08 -3.05
N ARG A 86 -17.13 9.45 -2.94
CA ARG A 86 -18.40 10.02 -3.43
C ARG A 86 -18.78 11.33 -2.75
N LEU A 87 -18.45 11.49 -1.47
CA LEU A 87 -18.70 12.72 -0.74
C LEU A 87 -17.82 13.86 -1.25
N LEU A 88 -16.57 13.57 -1.60
CA LEU A 88 -15.66 14.54 -2.19
C LEU A 88 -16.17 14.99 -3.57
N ASP A 89 -16.58 14.05 -4.41
CA ASP A 89 -17.19 14.34 -5.72
C ASP A 89 -18.44 15.21 -5.56
N ALA A 90 -19.35 14.85 -4.65
CA ALA A 90 -20.55 15.64 -4.41
C ALA A 90 -20.26 17.02 -3.79
N ALA A 91 -19.17 17.15 -3.00
CA ALA A 91 -18.80 18.40 -2.37
C ALA A 91 -18.20 19.40 -3.37
N ILE A 92 -17.47 18.93 -4.39
CA ILE A 92 -16.86 19.82 -5.39
C ILE A 92 -17.93 20.45 -6.31
N ASP A 93 -19.04 19.75 -6.54
CA ASP A 93 -20.18 20.26 -7.30
C ASP A 93 -21.04 21.27 -6.52
N ASN A 94 -20.83 21.40 -5.21
CA ASN A 94 -21.59 22.32 -4.37
C ASN A 94 -20.85 23.66 -4.19
N GLU A 95 -21.30 24.69 -4.90
CA GLU A 95 -20.67 26.01 -4.91
C GLU A 95 -20.53 26.62 -3.49
N ASP A 96 -21.53 26.47 -2.63
CA ASP A 96 -21.50 27.00 -1.27
C ASP A 96 -20.47 26.30 -0.37
N LEU A 97 -20.23 24.99 -0.58
CA LEU A 97 -19.19 24.26 0.13
C LEU A 97 -17.80 24.63 -0.38
N VAL A 98 -17.64 24.71 -1.70
CA VAL A 98 -16.35 25.10 -2.31
C VAL A 98 -15.93 26.49 -1.86
N ARG A 99 -16.83 27.47 -1.84
CA ARG A 99 -16.55 28.83 -1.36
C ARG A 99 -16.13 28.91 0.11
N ARG A 100 -16.44 27.91 0.93
CA ARG A 100 -16.01 27.84 2.34
C ARG A 100 -14.62 27.21 2.51
N CYS A 101 -14.10 26.59 1.45
CA CYS A 101 -12.83 25.86 1.46
C CYS A 101 -11.69 26.61 0.74
N ILE A 102 -11.99 27.74 0.08
CA ILE A 102 -11.05 28.65 -0.58
C ILE A 102 -10.95 29.92 0.26
#